data_AF-A0A7W8JP04-F1
#
_entry.id   AF-A0A7W8JP04-F1
#
_cell.length_a   1.000
_cell.length_b   1.000
_cell.length_c   1.000
_cell.angle_alpha   90.00
_cell.angle_beta   90.00
_cell.angle_gamma   90.00
#
_symmetry.space_group_name_H-M   'P 1'
#
loop_
_entity.id
_entity.type
_entity.pdbx_description
1 polymer ?
#
loop_
_entity_poly.entity_id
_entity_poly.type
_entity_poly.pdbx_seq_one_letter_code
_entity_poly.pdbx_strand_id
1 'polypeptide(L)'
;MTKYFKMISGIPVPIPYVLRVARLGNQLSMQQAADLAASSRRSWEGWESGDRPIPPAKLLLFLHSLQVHNNSGLVAIFRITNGQALPIDMLTPGTFVGLTKLTATTSEVRSLALDHITGEMKIFVTEFVDADNQHAMSVLQTWRSVIDRAAEAVARNPSA
;
A
#
# COMPACT_ATOMS: atom_id res chain seq x y z
N MET A 1 29.70 3.53 -0.10
CA MET A 1 28.28 3.94 -0.04
C MET A 1 27.44 2.90 -0.76
N THR A 2 26.88 1.94 -0.02
CA THR A 2 26.21 0.78 -0.61
C THR A 2 24.79 1.17 -1.00
N LYS A 3 24.57 1.38 -2.30
CA LYS A 3 23.23 1.52 -2.90
C LYS A 3 22.58 0.13 -2.90
N TYR A 4 21.59 -0.10 -2.05
CA TYR A 4 20.79 -1.32 -2.08
C TYR A 4 19.81 -1.24 -3.26
N PHE A 5 20.18 -1.81 -4.40
CA PHE A 5 19.25 -2.17 -5.47
C PHE A 5 19.40 -3.66 -5.78
N LYS A 6 18.30 -4.40 -5.70
CA LYS A 6 18.15 -5.71 -6.33
C LYS A 6 16.79 -5.73 -7.04
N MET A 7 16.84 -5.77 -8.37
CA MET A 7 15.73 -6.05 -9.30
C MET A 7 15.57 -7.59 -9.42
N ILE A 8 14.48 -8.19 -9.87
CA ILE A 8 13.60 -8.01 -11.03
C ILE A 8 12.25 -8.56 -10.57
N SER A 9 11.09 -8.16 -11.10
CA SER A 9 9.84 -8.78 -10.64
C SER A 9 9.60 -8.71 -9.10
N GLY A 10 9.79 -7.58 -8.40
CA GLY A 10 11.09 -6.92 -8.11
C GLY A 10 11.35 -5.55 -8.72
N ILE A 11 10.32 -4.70 -8.82
CA ILE A 11 10.55 -3.24 -8.78
C ILE A 11 10.27 -2.81 -7.33
N PRO A 12 11.28 -2.44 -6.54
CA PRO A 12 11.05 -1.92 -5.20
C PRO A 12 10.25 -0.62 -5.33
N VAL A 13 9.03 -0.61 -4.80
CA VAL A 13 8.23 0.61 -4.69
C VAL A 13 9.04 1.61 -3.87
N PRO A 14 9.38 2.80 -4.42
CA PRO A 14 10.18 3.76 -3.68
C PRO A 14 9.48 4.13 -2.38
N ILE A 15 10.17 4.03 -1.24
CA ILE A 15 9.61 4.40 0.06
C ILE A 15 8.98 5.82 0.07
N PRO A 16 9.54 6.84 -0.60
CA PRO A 16 8.87 8.14 -0.70
C PRO A 16 7.46 8.06 -1.31
N TYR A 17 7.28 7.21 -2.32
CA TYR A 17 5.98 6.95 -2.94
C TYR A 17 5.02 6.23 -1.97
N VAL A 18 5.51 5.21 -1.25
CA VAL A 18 4.77 4.50 -0.18
C VAL A 18 4.24 5.51 0.86
N LEU A 19 5.09 6.41 1.35
CA LEU A 19 4.72 7.43 2.34
C LEU A 19 3.65 8.38 1.79
N ARG A 20 3.79 8.84 0.54
CA ARG A 20 2.85 9.75 -0.11
C ARG A 20 1.48 9.11 -0.31
N VAL A 21 1.44 7.90 -0.88
CA VAL A 21 0.19 7.16 -1.12
C VAL A 21 -0.52 6.86 0.21
N ALA A 22 0.23 6.40 1.21
CA ALA A 22 -0.32 6.10 2.51
C ALA A 22 -0.89 7.35 3.21
N ARG A 23 -0.19 8.49 3.15
CA ARG A 23 -0.69 9.75 3.70
C ARG A 23 -1.96 10.22 3.00
N LEU A 24 -1.95 10.27 1.66
CA LEU A 24 -3.07 10.76 0.86
C LEU A 24 -4.28 9.83 0.92
N GLY A 25 -4.07 8.51 0.87
CA GLY A 25 -5.14 7.51 0.98
C GLY A 25 -5.88 7.56 2.32
N ASN A 26 -5.21 8.06 3.37
CA ASN A 26 -5.79 8.27 4.69
C ASN A 26 -6.20 9.73 4.95
N GLN A 27 -6.20 10.58 3.91
CA GLN A 27 -6.57 12.00 4.00
C GLN A 27 -5.79 12.79 5.05
N LEU A 28 -4.53 12.41 5.30
CA LEU A 28 -3.70 13.03 6.31
C LEU A 28 -2.95 14.24 5.73
N SER A 29 -2.90 15.31 6.50
CA SER A 29 -1.93 16.39 6.29
C SER A 29 -0.50 15.90 6.54
N MET A 30 0.50 16.64 6.05
CA MET A 30 1.91 16.33 6.31
C MET A 30 2.23 16.32 7.81
N GLN A 31 1.59 17.20 8.60
CA GLN A 31 1.79 17.25 10.04
C GLN A 31 1.22 15.99 10.71
N GLN A 32 -0.02 15.61 10.37
CA GLN A 32 -0.64 14.40 10.96
C GLN A 32 0.16 13.14 10.65
N ALA A 33 0.65 12.98 9.41
CA ALA A 33 1.49 11.84 9.07
C ALA A 33 2.83 11.83 9.84
N ALA A 34 3.43 13.02 10.02
CA ALA A 34 4.62 13.16 10.84
C ALA A 34 4.36 12.76 12.30
N ASP A 35 3.21 13.15 12.86
CA ASP A 35 2.79 12.81 14.22
C ASP A 35 2.59 11.31 14.40
N LEU A 36 1.96 10.63 13.43
CA LEU A 36 1.83 9.17 13.42
C LEU A 36 3.18 8.45 13.39
N ALA A 37 4.19 9.05 12.75
CA ALA A 37 5.56 8.55 12.76
C ALA A 37 6.38 9.02 13.97
N ALA A 38 5.78 9.75 14.91
CA ALA A 38 6.44 10.43 16.02
C ALA A 38 7.65 11.27 15.54
N SER A 39 7.43 12.16 14.58
CA SER A 39 8.45 12.93 13.88
C SER A 39 8.00 14.36 13.59
N SER A 40 8.92 15.23 13.18
CA SER A 40 8.58 16.59 12.76
C SER A 40 8.08 16.63 11.31
N ARG A 41 7.21 17.60 10.97
CA ARG A 41 6.74 17.82 9.60
C ARG A 41 7.88 17.96 8.58
N ARG A 42 8.90 18.75 8.90
CA ARG A 42 10.10 18.89 8.03
C ARG A 42 10.76 17.53 7.79
N SER A 43 10.73 16.67 8.79
CA SER A 43 11.30 15.34 8.66
C SER A 43 10.53 14.46 7.70
N TRP A 44 9.19 14.50 7.84
CA TRP A 44 8.27 13.83 6.97
C TRP A 44 8.38 14.30 5.52
N GLU A 45 8.39 15.63 5.29
CA GLU A 45 8.55 16.24 3.97
C GLU A 45 9.78 15.70 3.25
N GLY A 46 10.94 15.67 3.92
CA GLY A 46 12.17 15.13 3.34
C GLY A 46 12.14 13.62 3.08
N TRP A 47 11.34 12.85 3.82
CA TRP A 47 11.14 11.43 3.56
C TRP A 47 10.21 11.17 2.38
N GLU A 48 9.11 11.93 2.29
CA GLU A 48 8.09 11.80 1.25
C GLU A 48 8.55 12.40 -0.10
N SER A 49 9.42 13.40 -0.10
CA SER A 49 10.07 13.92 -1.32
C SER A 49 11.18 13.00 -1.82
N GLY A 50 11.74 12.16 -0.94
CA GLY A 50 12.92 11.35 -1.23
C GLY A 50 14.25 12.06 -1.00
N ASP A 51 14.26 13.29 -0.48
CA ASP A 51 15.49 14.03 -0.15
C ASP A 51 16.35 13.31 0.89
N ARG A 52 15.72 12.52 1.76
CA ARG A 52 16.42 11.68 2.74
C ARG A 52 15.64 10.40 3.05
N PRO A 53 16.33 9.29 3.40
CA PRO A 53 15.66 8.05 3.74
C PRO A 53 14.93 8.17 5.09
N ILE A 54 13.75 7.54 5.18
CA ILE A 54 13.06 7.33 6.45
C ILE A 54 13.78 6.23 7.26
N PRO A 55 13.97 6.41 8.58
CA PRO A 55 14.45 5.33 9.43
C PRO A 55 13.46 4.14 9.44
N PRO A 56 13.91 2.87 9.36
CA PRO A 56 13.01 1.72 9.30
C PRO A 56 12.00 1.65 10.45
N ALA A 57 12.42 1.96 11.68
CA ALA A 57 11.53 2.00 12.84
C ALA A 57 10.42 3.06 12.71
N LYS A 58 10.71 4.19 12.06
CA LYS A 58 9.73 5.26 11.81
C LYS A 58 8.73 4.87 10.74
N LEU A 59 9.19 4.16 9.71
CA LEU A 59 8.31 3.58 8.69
C LEU A 59 7.35 2.56 9.31
N LEU A 60 7.87 1.62 10.09
CA LEU A 60 7.03 0.60 10.76
C LEU A 60 6.04 1.24 11.73
N LEU A 61 6.47 2.21 12.53
CA LEU A 61 5.58 2.95 13.42
C LEU A 61 4.46 3.64 12.65
N PHE A 62 4.79 4.39 11.59
CA PHE A 62 3.79 5.05 10.76
C PHE A 62 2.78 4.05 10.18
N LEU A 63 3.23 2.94 9.60
CA LEU A 63 2.35 1.92 9.01
C LEU A 63 1.46 1.25 10.07
N HIS A 64 2.01 0.94 11.24
CA HIS A 64 1.23 0.40 12.35
C HIS A 64 0.22 1.42 12.89
N SER A 65 0.66 2.67 13.07
CA SER A 65 -0.21 3.76 13.49
C SER A 65 -1.30 4.03 12.49
N LEU A 66 -1.09 3.84 11.18
CA LEU A 66 -2.17 3.87 10.20
C LEU A 66 -3.18 2.74 10.43
N GLN A 67 -2.75 1.52 10.70
CA GLN A 67 -3.66 0.41 11.00
C GLN A 67 -4.51 0.69 12.26
N VAL A 68 -3.94 1.38 13.24
CA VAL A 68 -4.60 1.68 14.52
C VAL A 68 -5.45 2.96 14.44
N HIS A 69 -4.97 4.01 13.79
CA HIS A 69 -5.70 5.28 13.64
C HIS A 69 -6.84 5.19 12.64
N ASN A 70 -6.78 4.24 11.71
CA ASN A 70 -7.71 4.17 10.61
C ASN A 70 -8.39 2.79 10.52
N ASN A 71 -9.68 2.81 10.86
CA ASN A 71 -10.72 2.07 10.12
C ASN A 71 -10.75 2.44 8.60
N SER A 72 -9.86 3.33 8.16
CA SER A 72 -9.80 3.97 6.85
C SER A 72 -8.98 3.17 5.86
N GLY A 73 -9.37 1.92 5.62
CA GLY A 73 -9.19 1.25 4.34
C GLY A 73 -7.79 1.21 3.70
N LEU A 74 -6.67 1.53 4.34
CA LEU A 74 -5.34 1.33 3.75
C LEU A 74 -4.75 0.03 4.28
N VAL A 75 -4.36 -0.86 3.37
CA VAL A 75 -3.74 -2.14 3.69
C VAL A 75 -2.38 -2.21 3.02
N ALA A 76 -1.33 -2.45 3.80
CA ALA A 76 -0.01 -2.76 3.28
C ALA A 76 0.19 -4.28 3.22
N ILE A 77 0.76 -4.77 2.12
CA ILE A 77 1.24 -6.14 1.98
C ILE A 77 2.74 -6.14 2.20
N PHE A 78 3.22 -7.06 3.01
CA PHE A 78 4.63 -7.21 3.36
C PHE A 78 5.20 -8.51 2.83
N ARG A 79 6.50 -8.47 2.57
CA ARG A 79 7.38 -9.63 2.43
C ARG A 79 8.37 -9.62 3.57
N ILE A 80 8.45 -10.72 4.32
CA ILE A 80 9.47 -10.89 5.34
C ILE A 80 10.70 -11.53 4.70
N THR A 81 11.88 -10.93 4.87
CA THR A 81 13.16 -11.47 4.41
C THR A 81 14.22 -11.23 5.48
N ASN A 82 14.88 -12.28 5.95
CA ASN A 82 15.87 -12.22 7.03
C ASN A 82 15.36 -11.50 8.29
N GLY A 83 14.10 -11.74 8.66
CA GLY A 83 13.46 -11.11 9.82
C GLY A 83 13.08 -9.63 9.63
N GLN A 84 13.28 -9.06 8.45
CA GLN A 84 12.88 -7.69 8.12
C GLN A 84 11.60 -7.70 7.26
N ALA A 85 10.61 -6.92 7.68
CA ALA A 85 9.38 -6.70 6.91
C ALA A 85 9.61 -5.60 5.87
N LEU A 86 9.36 -5.91 4.60
CA LEU A 86 9.43 -4.98 3.48
C LEU A 86 8.05 -4.84 2.85
N PRO A 87 7.47 -3.62 2.77
CA PRO A 87 6.22 -3.44 2.06
C PRO A 87 6.44 -3.71 0.58
N ILE A 88 5.61 -4.58 0.00
CA ILE A 88 5.64 -4.93 -1.43
C ILE A 88 4.42 -4.40 -2.19
N ASP A 89 3.34 -4.07 -1.50
CA ASP A 89 2.17 -3.42 -2.09
C ASP A 89 1.40 -2.61 -1.04
N MET A 90 0.61 -1.64 -1.49
CA MET A 90 -0.30 -0.85 -0.66
C MET A 90 -1.61 -0.62 -1.39
N LEU A 91 -2.70 -0.99 -0.74
CA LEU A 91 -4.04 -0.95 -1.31
C LEU A 91 -4.95 -0.04 -0.50
N THR A 92 -5.85 0.62 -1.21
CA THR A 92 -7.01 1.30 -0.64
C THR A 92 -8.26 0.62 -1.16
N PRO A 93 -9.47 0.87 -0.61
CA PRO A 93 -10.66 0.28 -1.17
C PRO A 93 -10.86 0.79 -2.60
N GLY A 94 -10.42 2.02 -2.91
CA GLY A 94 -10.48 2.63 -4.25
C GLY A 94 -9.53 2.02 -5.29
N THR A 95 -8.52 1.26 -4.89
CA THR A 95 -7.58 0.59 -5.82
C THR A 95 -7.75 -0.93 -5.84
N PHE A 96 -8.49 -1.51 -4.89
CA PHE A 96 -8.65 -2.95 -4.78
C PHE A 96 -9.49 -3.56 -5.91
N VAL A 97 -8.90 -4.52 -6.63
CA VAL A 97 -9.56 -5.26 -7.71
C VAL A 97 -10.00 -6.64 -7.25
N GLY A 98 -9.21 -7.32 -6.42
CA GLY A 98 -9.61 -8.62 -5.90
C GLY A 98 -8.53 -9.30 -5.09
N LEU A 99 -8.94 -10.32 -4.34
CA LEU A 99 -8.09 -11.22 -3.56
C LEU A 99 -8.39 -12.64 -4.01
N THR A 100 -7.37 -13.43 -4.32
CA THR A 100 -7.52 -14.83 -4.73
C THR A 100 -6.53 -15.69 -3.96
N LYS A 101 -7.01 -16.81 -3.42
CA LYS A 101 -6.17 -17.81 -2.77
C LYS A 101 -5.44 -18.62 -3.85
N LEU A 102 -4.10 -18.65 -3.82
CA LEU A 102 -3.30 -19.42 -4.78
C LEU A 102 -2.98 -20.82 -4.26
N THR A 103 -2.56 -20.91 -3.00
CA THR A 103 -2.28 -22.18 -2.31
C THR A 103 -2.84 -22.14 -0.89
N ALA A 104 -2.59 -23.16 -0.07
CA ALA A 104 -3.00 -23.16 1.34
C ALA A 104 -2.41 -21.98 2.15
N THR A 105 -1.22 -21.50 1.77
CA THR A 105 -0.43 -20.53 2.56
C THR A 105 -0.11 -19.22 1.82
N THR A 106 -0.48 -19.14 0.54
CA THR A 106 -0.22 -17.96 -0.29
C THR A 106 -1.49 -17.45 -0.95
N SER A 107 -1.58 -16.13 -1.04
CA SER A 107 -2.65 -15.41 -1.72
C SER A 107 -2.07 -14.41 -2.71
N GLU A 108 -2.91 -14.02 -3.66
CA GLU A 108 -2.65 -13.00 -4.65
C GLU A 108 -3.65 -11.87 -4.45
N VAL A 109 -3.17 -10.63 -4.39
CA VAL A 109 -4.02 -9.44 -4.44
C VAL A 109 -3.81 -8.71 -5.76
N ARG A 110 -4.90 -8.19 -6.31
CA ARG A 110 -4.91 -7.38 -7.53
C ARG A 110 -5.30 -5.95 -7.19
N SER A 111 -4.54 -5.00 -7.71
CA SER A 111 -4.74 -3.57 -7.47
C SER A 111 -4.66 -2.77 -8.77
N LEU A 112 -5.43 -1.69 -8.87
CA LEU A 112 -5.24 -0.67 -9.89
C LEU A 112 -4.10 0.25 -9.48
N ALA A 113 -3.12 0.42 -10.37
CA ALA A 113 -2.09 1.44 -10.21
C ALA A 113 -1.74 2.10 -11.54
N LEU A 114 -1.21 3.31 -11.45
CA LEU A 114 -0.70 4.05 -12.59
C LEU A 114 0.72 3.59 -12.88
N ASP A 115 1.00 3.19 -14.12
CA ASP A 115 2.37 3.03 -14.59
C ASP A 115 2.98 4.42 -14.79
N HIS A 116 3.95 4.77 -13.95
CA HIS A 116 4.56 6.11 -13.95
C HIS A 116 5.44 6.40 -15.17
N ILE A 117 5.78 5.39 -15.97
CA ILE A 117 6.57 5.56 -17.19
C ILE A 117 5.64 5.88 -18.36
N THR A 118 4.54 5.13 -18.47
CA THR A 118 3.61 5.22 -19.62
C THR A 118 2.42 6.12 -19.35
N GLY A 119 2.10 6.41 -18.08
CA GLY A 119 0.89 7.10 -17.66
C GLY A 119 -0.37 6.24 -17.76
N GLU A 120 -0.24 4.95 -18.07
CA GLU A 120 -1.37 4.04 -18.24
C GLU A 120 -1.81 3.43 -16.91
N MET A 121 -3.13 3.30 -16.72
CA MET A 121 -3.67 2.51 -15.62
C MET A 121 -3.48 1.02 -15.92
N LYS A 122 -2.85 0.29 -14.98
CA LYS A 122 -2.61 -1.15 -15.08
C LYS A 122 -3.12 -1.87 -13.84
N ILE A 123 -3.41 -3.15 -14.00
CA ILE A 123 -3.65 -4.07 -12.89
C ILE A 123 -2.30 -4.61 -12.44
N PHE A 124 -1.93 -4.31 -11.20
CA PHE A 124 -0.79 -4.91 -10.53
C PHE A 124 -1.25 -6.14 -9.76
N VAL A 125 -0.38 -7.15 -9.75
CA VAL A 125 -0.63 -8.45 -9.14
C VAL A 125 0.48 -8.71 -8.14
N THR A 126 0.10 -8.91 -6.89
CA THR A 126 1.04 -9.11 -5.79
C THR A 126 0.75 -10.43 -5.10
N GLU A 127 1.68 -11.36 -5.19
CA GLU A 127 1.68 -12.60 -4.40
C GLU A 127 2.33 -12.39 -3.03
N PHE A 128 1.73 -12.95 -1.99
CA PHE A 128 2.23 -12.85 -0.63
C PHE A 128 1.88 -14.07 0.23
N VAL A 129 2.64 -14.24 1.32
CA VAL A 129 2.44 -15.28 2.32
C VAL A 129 1.43 -14.79 3.36
N ASP A 130 0.40 -15.60 3.61
CA ASP A 130 -0.71 -15.19 4.48
C ASP A 130 -0.30 -15.06 5.94
N ALA A 131 0.60 -15.93 6.40
CA ALA A 131 1.10 -15.92 7.77
C ALA A 131 1.79 -14.58 8.13
N ASP A 132 2.45 -13.96 7.15
CA ASP A 132 3.12 -12.67 7.31
C ASP A 132 2.14 -11.48 7.20
N ASN A 133 0.92 -11.72 6.72
CA ASN A 133 -0.04 -10.70 6.29
C ASN A 133 -1.45 -10.94 6.85
N GLN A 134 -1.56 -11.52 8.05
CA GLN A 134 -2.85 -11.88 8.66
C GLN A 134 -3.82 -10.70 8.77
N HIS A 135 -3.31 -9.52 9.14
CA HIS A 135 -4.13 -8.31 9.17
C HIS A 135 -4.65 -7.92 7.79
N ALA A 136 -3.79 -7.92 6.77
CA ALA A 136 -4.20 -7.62 5.40
C ALA A 136 -5.27 -8.60 4.91
N MET A 137 -5.12 -9.89 5.20
CA MET A 137 -6.13 -10.91 4.89
C MET A 137 -7.46 -10.61 5.57
N SER A 138 -7.46 -10.28 6.86
CA SER A 138 -8.68 -9.96 7.60
C SER A 138 -9.42 -8.74 7.04
N VAL A 139 -8.70 -7.75 6.51
CA VAL A 139 -9.29 -6.52 5.98
C VAL A 139 -9.72 -6.70 4.53
N LEU A 140 -8.86 -7.21 3.66
CA LEU A 140 -9.12 -7.34 2.22
C LEU A 140 -10.31 -8.25 1.90
N GLN A 141 -10.55 -9.28 2.72
CA GLN A 141 -11.73 -10.14 2.59
C GLN A 141 -13.06 -9.40 2.81
N THR A 142 -13.03 -8.27 3.52
CA THR A 142 -14.22 -7.43 3.74
C THR A 142 -14.43 -6.40 2.64
N TRP A 143 -13.41 -6.15 1.81
CA TRP A 143 -13.47 -5.13 0.79
C TRP A 143 -14.17 -5.61 -0.47
N ARG A 144 -14.84 -4.65 -1.11
CA ARG A 144 -15.50 -4.85 -2.39
C ARG A 144 -14.66 -4.30 -3.52
N SER A 145 -14.57 -5.03 -4.63
CA SER A 145 -13.75 -4.62 -5.75
C SER A 145 -14.23 -3.30 -6.39
N VAL A 146 -13.31 -2.58 -7.03
CA VAL A 146 -13.64 -1.46 -7.93
C VAL A 146 -14.54 -1.90 -9.09
N ILE A 147 -14.38 -3.14 -9.58
CA ILE A 147 -15.14 -3.68 -10.71
C ILE A 147 -16.61 -3.88 -10.31
N ASP A 148 -16.85 -4.50 -9.15
CA ASP A 148 -18.20 -4.76 -8.65
C ASP A 148 -18.95 -3.44 -8.41
N ARG A 149 -18.28 -2.45 -7.83
CA ARG A 149 -18.87 -1.13 -7.59
C ARG A 149 -19.20 -0.40 -8.89
N ALA A 150 -18.34 -0.52 -9.90
CA ALA A 150 -18.58 0.06 -11.22
C ALA A 150 -19.76 -0.62 -11.92
N ALA A 151 -19.84 -1.96 -11.90
CA ALA A 151 -20.95 -2.71 -12.47
C ALA A 151 -22.29 -2.32 -11.84
N GLU A 152 -22.33 -2.13 -10.52
CA GLU A 152 -23.54 -1.66 -9.83
C GLU A 152 -23.89 -0.20 -10.12
N ALA A 153 -22.90 0.66 -10.36
CA ALA A 153 -23.15 2.05 -10.73
C ALA A 153 -23.80 2.12 -12.12
N VAL A 154 -23.32 1.31 -13.06
CA VAL A 154 -23.90 1.16 -14.40
C VAL A 154 -25.30 0.57 -14.33
N ALA A 155 -25.52 -0.49 -13.53
CA ALA A 155 -26.85 -1.08 -13.34
C ALA A 155 -27.86 -0.10 -12.73
N ARG A 156 -27.40 0.86 -11.92
CA ARG A 156 -28.24 1.91 -11.31
C ARG A 156 -28.53 3.07 -12.26
N ASN A 157 -27.74 3.28 -13.31
CA ASN A 157 -27.92 4.32 -14.32
C ASN A 157 -27.65 3.78 -15.74
N PRO A 158 -28.59 3.03 -16.34
CA PRO A 158 -28.38 2.36 -17.62
C PRO A 158 -28.39 3.30 -18.86
N SER A 159 -28.41 4.62 -18.66
CA SER A 159 -28.64 5.64 -19.71
C SER A 159 -27.44 6.58 -19.97
N ALA A 160 -26.28 6.33 -19.38
CA ALA A 160 -25.03 7.05 -19.63
C ALA A 160 -24.12 6.24 -20.55
#